data_AF-A0A537Z2F5-F1
#
_entry.id   AF-A0A537Z2F5-F1
#
_cell.length_a   1.000
_cell.length_b   1.000
_cell.length_c   1.000
_cell.angle_alpha   90.00
_cell.angle_beta   90.00
_cell.angle_gamma   90.00
#
_symmetry.space_group_name_H-M   'P 1'
#
loop_
_entity.id
_entity.type
_entity.pdbx_description
1 polymer ?
#
loop_
_entity_poly.entity_id
_entity_poly.type
_entity_poly.pdbx_seq_one_letter_code
_entity_poly.pdbx_strand_id
1 'polypeptide(L)'
;GLTDDDDLYAEQLAGPESYFFRGQRLDMSCHDEAIMYRSPPSDILGGHPPDSGTKTVRLCRTIHGPVQVRGGDVAYARRYAIWKHEIGTLVGLADVNSARSVKEVNRAAAKLTWNENLMAADDRGHIGYWHPGLLQIKPRGFDERLPYPGTGEAEWRGFLTPRQRPHVMDPKQGFLFNWNNMPSVGWTQGDAPARERLLGRYHRAALIRLRLRKAIRAGGGFARTAGIDAYTGTHAEQRVLMTGLIRRIGRGASGHAATVLKTILRWDGSFARTNRHGTVDPGVAAWQTFTNAAFRRALGRFEPGVDLLTASRNDEHVFESTWGEVYALQHLPRTALWKAAISAFGTLRTRFGSAKPAAWREPRRMYHPSSQGAASMPDIPFLDRGTYEQVIELGP
;
A
#
# COMPACT_ATOMS: atom_id res chain seq x y z
N GLY A 1 -5.44 -3.79 -7.81
CA GLY A 1 -5.37 -4.00 -6.38
C GLY A 1 -6.17 -2.93 -5.69
N LEU A 2 -5.51 -1.92 -5.12
CA LEU A 2 -6.04 -1.03 -4.06
C LEU A 2 -7.13 0.00 -4.45
N THR A 3 -7.94 -0.27 -5.47
CA THR A 3 -9.14 0.56 -5.71
C THR A 3 -10.20 0.15 -4.71
N ASP A 4 -10.85 1.15 -4.12
CA ASP A 4 -12.03 0.96 -3.30
C ASP A 4 -13.13 0.23 -4.10
N ASP A 5 -13.41 -1.01 -3.70
CA ASP A 5 -14.45 -1.90 -4.22
C ASP A 5 -15.53 -2.22 -3.16
N ASP A 6 -15.54 -1.45 -2.08
CA ASP A 6 -16.49 -1.59 -0.99
C ASP A 6 -16.67 -0.26 -0.24
N ASP A 7 -17.88 0.03 0.24
CA ASP A 7 -18.17 1.28 0.96
C ASP A 7 -18.81 1.02 2.32
N LEU A 8 -18.48 1.86 3.29
CA LEU A 8 -19.13 1.87 4.60
C LEU A 8 -20.37 2.77 4.57
N TYR A 9 -21.49 2.27 5.07
CA TYR A 9 -22.75 3.00 5.22
C TYR A 9 -23.06 3.23 6.71
N ALA A 10 -23.38 4.46 7.08
CA ALA A 10 -23.81 4.89 8.40
C ALA A 10 -25.34 4.79 8.49
N GLU A 11 -25.82 3.65 8.98
CA GLU A 11 -27.23 3.31 9.14
C GLU A 11 -27.82 4.06 10.33
N GLN A 12 -28.88 4.84 10.10
CA GLN A 12 -29.63 5.47 11.18
C GLN A 12 -30.51 4.43 11.86
N LEU A 13 -30.23 4.15 13.14
CA LEU A 13 -30.96 3.14 13.91
C LEU A 13 -32.37 3.63 14.28
N ALA A 14 -33.34 2.74 14.12
CA ALA A 14 -34.73 2.91 14.55
C ALA A 14 -35.07 2.05 15.78
N GLY A 15 -34.07 1.37 16.34
CA GLY A 15 -34.16 0.39 17.41
C GLY A 15 -32.92 -0.51 17.46
N PRO A 16 -32.90 -1.54 18.34
CA PRO A 16 -31.73 -2.41 18.52
C PRO A 16 -31.31 -3.20 17.29
N GLU A 17 -32.27 -3.62 16.46
CA GLU A 17 -32.05 -4.41 15.23
C GLU A 17 -32.91 -3.88 14.08
N SER A 18 -33.14 -2.57 14.02
CA SER A 18 -33.89 -1.92 12.94
C SER A 18 -33.27 -0.57 12.56
N TYR A 19 -33.43 -0.15 11.32
CA TYR A 19 -32.81 1.05 10.74
C TYR A 19 -33.75 1.73 9.74
N PHE A 20 -33.49 3.00 9.40
CA PHE A 20 -34.24 3.73 8.39
C PHE A 20 -33.59 3.60 7.00
N PHE A 21 -34.40 3.31 5.99
CA PHE A 21 -34.01 3.33 4.58
C PHE A 21 -35.16 3.87 3.73
N ARG A 22 -34.90 4.94 2.97
CA ARG A 22 -35.88 5.61 2.09
C ARG A 22 -37.20 5.95 2.80
N GLY A 23 -37.09 6.45 4.03
CA GLY A 23 -38.23 6.84 4.87
C GLY A 23 -38.99 5.68 5.53
N GLN A 24 -38.55 4.43 5.32
CA GLN A 24 -39.16 3.25 5.95
C GLN A 24 -38.26 2.70 7.04
N ARG A 25 -38.87 2.18 8.10
CA ARG A 25 -38.18 1.37 9.10
C ARG A 25 -38.06 -0.05 8.57
N LEU A 26 -36.84 -0.55 8.48
CA LEU A 26 -36.53 -1.93 8.09
C LEU A 26 -35.87 -2.65 9.27
N ASP A 27 -36.13 -3.95 9.38
CA ASP A 27 -35.44 -4.81 10.34
C ASP A 27 -34.13 -5.33 9.73
N MET A 28 -33.13 -5.50 10.59
CA MET A 28 -31.88 -6.16 10.23
C MET A 28 -32.10 -7.67 10.10
N SER A 29 -31.38 -8.31 9.18
CA SER A 29 -31.29 -9.77 9.16
C SER A 29 -30.22 -10.20 10.16
N CYS A 30 -30.63 -10.75 11.29
CA CYS A 30 -29.75 -11.13 12.38
C CYS A 30 -29.83 -12.63 12.72
N HIS A 31 -28.70 -13.23 13.05
CA HIS A 31 -28.59 -14.62 13.50
C HIS A 31 -27.51 -14.78 14.57
N ASP A 32 -27.60 -15.85 15.34
CA ASP A 32 -26.63 -16.23 16.35
C ASP A 32 -25.68 -17.26 15.75
N GLU A 33 -24.37 -16.99 15.84
CA GLU A 33 -23.32 -17.88 15.36
C GLU A 33 -22.52 -18.43 16.54
N ALA A 34 -22.41 -19.75 16.65
CA ALA A 34 -21.66 -20.41 17.71
C ALA A 34 -20.21 -20.67 17.26
N ILE A 35 -19.27 -19.88 17.80
CA ILE A 35 -17.84 -20.02 17.50
C ILE A 35 -17.21 -20.96 18.53
N MET A 36 -16.87 -22.17 18.09
CA MET A 36 -16.05 -23.09 18.89
C MET A 36 -14.58 -22.67 18.80
N TYR A 37 -13.90 -22.59 19.94
CA TYR A 37 -12.48 -22.25 20.00
C TYR A 37 -11.71 -23.25 20.85
N ARG A 38 -10.42 -23.38 20.54
CA ARG A 38 -9.42 -24.12 21.32
C ARG A 38 -8.09 -23.36 21.22
N SER A 39 -7.30 -23.40 22.28
CA SER A 39 -5.94 -22.85 22.25
C SER A 39 -5.14 -23.49 21.12
N PRO A 40 -4.43 -22.70 20.29
CA PRO A 40 -3.51 -23.25 19.32
C PRO A 40 -2.35 -23.95 20.06
N PRO A 41 -1.73 -24.98 19.45
CA PRO A 41 -0.58 -25.66 20.04
C PRO A 41 0.56 -24.72 20.45
N SER A 42 0.74 -23.60 19.76
CA SER A 42 1.74 -22.57 20.07
C SER A 42 1.57 -21.97 21.46
N ASP A 43 0.34 -21.73 21.91
CA ASP A 43 0.07 -21.10 23.20
C ASP A 43 0.38 -22.07 24.35
N ILE A 44 0.06 -23.35 24.14
CA ILE A 44 0.37 -24.43 25.09
C ILE A 44 1.88 -24.60 25.24
N LEU A 45 2.62 -24.60 24.12
CA LEU A 45 4.09 -24.64 24.13
C LEU A 45 4.71 -23.37 24.75
N GLY A 46 4.01 -22.23 24.71
CA GLY A 46 4.37 -20.99 25.39
C GLY A 46 4.07 -20.98 26.91
N GLY A 47 3.55 -22.08 27.45
CA GLY A 47 3.24 -22.22 28.89
C GLY A 47 1.86 -21.68 29.29
N HIS A 48 1.00 -21.31 28.34
CA HIS A 48 -0.39 -20.97 28.63
C HIS A 48 -1.21 -22.24 28.85
N PRO A 49 -2.10 -22.29 29.86
CA PRO A 49 -2.97 -23.44 30.06
C PRO A 49 -3.90 -23.60 28.83
N PRO A 50 -4.19 -24.85 28.42
CA PRO A 50 -5.11 -25.09 27.32
C PRO A 50 -6.51 -24.56 27.70
N ASP A 51 -7.10 -23.78 26.80
CA ASP A 51 -8.47 -23.29 26.90
C ASP A 51 -9.28 -23.78 25.69
N SER A 52 -10.56 -24.02 25.89
CA SER A 52 -11.49 -24.37 24.82
C SER A 52 -12.92 -24.13 25.25
N GLY A 53 -13.77 -23.77 24.30
CA GLY A 53 -15.17 -23.55 24.59
C GLY A 53 -15.95 -23.15 23.35
N THR A 54 -17.16 -22.64 23.60
CA THR A 54 -18.03 -22.09 22.57
C THR A 54 -18.45 -20.70 22.98
N LYS A 55 -18.34 -19.75 22.06
CA LYS A 55 -18.84 -18.38 22.21
C LYS A 55 -19.87 -18.09 21.14
N THR A 56 -21.09 -17.78 21.57
CA THR A 56 -22.13 -17.31 20.64
C THR A 56 -21.96 -15.83 20.36
N VAL A 57 -22.04 -15.44 19.10
CA VAL A 57 -22.00 -14.05 18.65
C VAL A 57 -23.25 -13.72 17.83
N ARG A 58 -23.88 -12.58 18.09
CA ARG A 58 -25.01 -12.05 17.31
C ARG A 58 -24.47 -11.29 16.11
N LEU A 59 -24.81 -11.75 14.89
CA LEU A 59 -24.37 -11.12 13.64
C LEU A 59 -25.60 -10.54 12.91
N CYS A 60 -25.53 -9.26 12.55
CA CYS A 60 -26.62 -8.55 11.87
C CYS A 60 -26.17 -8.01 10.52
N ARG A 61 -27.09 -7.97 9.56
CA ARG A 61 -26.90 -7.35 8.24
C ARG A 61 -28.05 -6.39 7.94
N THR A 62 -27.72 -5.25 7.34
CA THR A 62 -28.67 -4.33 6.70
C THR A 62 -28.75 -4.61 5.20
N ILE A 63 -29.47 -3.77 4.46
CA ILE A 63 -29.46 -3.79 2.99
C ILE A 63 -28.08 -3.49 2.41
N HIS A 64 -27.25 -2.71 3.12
CA HIS A 64 -25.90 -2.38 2.69
C HIS A 64 -24.88 -3.47 3.04
N GLY A 65 -25.12 -4.30 4.07
CA GLY A 65 -24.25 -5.45 4.34
C GLY A 65 -24.12 -5.76 5.83
N PRO A 66 -23.09 -6.51 6.24
CA PRO A 66 -22.86 -6.82 7.65
C PRO A 66 -22.54 -5.56 8.45
N VAL A 67 -23.17 -5.45 9.62
CA VAL A 67 -22.88 -4.40 10.60
C VAL A 67 -21.53 -4.70 11.23
N GLN A 68 -20.57 -3.79 11.07
CA GLN A 68 -19.20 -3.92 11.60
C GLN A 68 -19.05 -3.30 12.98
N VAL A 69 -19.74 -2.18 13.24
CA VAL A 69 -19.68 -1.47 14.52
C VAL A 69 -20.97 -0.69 14.75
N ARG A 70 -21.33 -0.48 16.02
CA ARG A 70 -22.45 0.37 16.44
C ARG A 70 -21.93 1.45 17.39
N GLY A 71 -22.48 2.65 17.30
CA GLY A 71 -22.16 3.76 18.18
C GLY A 71 -23.31 4.76 18.23
N GLY A 72 -23.82 5.04 19.44
CA GLY A 72 -25.00 5.89 19.61
C GLY A 72 -26.21 5.33 18.86
N ASP A 73 -26.82 6.17 18.03
CA ASP A 73 -27.95 5.88 17.15
C ASP A 73 -27.54 5.48 15.72
N VAL A 74 -26.27 5.10 15.52
CA VAL A 74 -25.73 4.71 14.22
C VAL A 74 -25.14 3.30 14.24
N ALA A 75 -25.39 2.53 13.19
CA ALA A 75 -24.66 1.31 12.88
C ALA A 75 -23.88 1.49 11.57
N TYR A 76 -22.63 1.05 11.53
CA TYR A 76 -21.83 1.09 10.31
C TYR A 76 -21.86 -0.28 9.64
N ALA A 77 -22.41 -0.36 8.42
CA ALA A 77 -22.52 -1.58 7.64
C ALA A 77 -21.70 -1.47 6.35
N ARG A 78 -20.99 -2.54 5.98
CA ARG A 78 -20.06 -2.50 4.82
C ARG A 78 -20.64 -3.21 3.61
N ARG A 79 -20.71 -2.50 2.48
CA ARG A 79 -21.20 -3.02 1.20
C ARG A 79 -20.04 -3.41 0.31
N TYR A 80 -19.89 -4.70 0.07
CA TYR A 80 -18.88 -5.24 -0.85
C TYR A 80 -19.43 -5.38 -2.26
N ALA A 81 -18.72 -4.88 -3.26
CA ALA A 81 -19.12 -5.04 -4.66
C ALA A 81 -19.15 -6.51 -5.09
N ILE A 82 -18.25 -7.33 -4.55
CA ILE A 82 -18.12 -8.74 -4.90
C ILE A 82 -19.13 -9.68 -4.20
N TRP A 83 -19.95 -9.17 -3.26
CA TRP A 83 -20.90 -9.99 -2.52
C TRP A 83 -21.86 -10.75 -3.44
N LYS A 84 -21.91 -12.08 -3.30
CA LYS A 84 -22.66 -13.03 -4.17
C LYS A 84 -22.13 -13.14 -5.62
N HIS A 85 -20.96 -12.58 -5.91
CA HIS A 85 -20.30 -12.61 -7.21
C HIS A 85 -18.87 -13.17 -7.13
N GLU A 86 -18.52 -13.83 -6.03
CA GLU A 86 -17.18 -14.35 -5.74
C GLU A 86 -16.76 -15.41 -6.78
N ILE A 87 -17.69 -16.30 -7.15
CA ILE A 87 -17.44 -17.37 -8.14
C ILE A 87 -17.09 -16.82 -9.53
N GLY A 88 -17.53 -15.60 -9.87
CA GLY A 88 -17.20 -14.97 -11.15
C GLY A 88 -15.69 -14.83 -11.37
N THR A 89 -14.94 -14.57 -10.30
CA THR A 89 -13.47 -14.50 -10.37
C THR A 89 -12.85 -15.85 -10.71
N LEU A 90 -13.37 -16.96 -10.17
CA LEU A 90 -12.85 -18.30 -10.48
C LEU A 90 -13.03 -18.64 -11.96
N VAL A 91 -14.20 -18.30 -12.53
CA VAL A 91 -14.46 -18.48 -13.97
C VAL A 91 -13.52 -17.61 -14.81
N GLY A 92 -13.37 -16.33 -14.46
CA GLY A 92 -12.46 -15.43 -15.17
C GLY A 92 -11.01 -15.89 -15.12
N LEU A 93 -10.53 -16.41 -13.98
CA LEU A 93 -9.17 -16.94 -13.84
C LEU A 93 -8.96 -18.22 -14.63
N ALA A 94 -9.94 -19.12 -14.70
CA ALA A 94 -9.87 -20.31 -15.55
C ALA A 94 -9.71 -19.94 -17.04
N ASP A 95 -10.41 -18.89 -17.48
CA ASP A 95 -10.26 -18.36 -18.84
C ASP A 95 -8.90 -17.67 -19.07
N VAL A 96 -8.38 -16.93 -18.07
CA VAL A 96 -7.02 -16.37 -18.15
C VAL A 96 -5.98 -17.48 -18.29
N ASN A 97 -6.11 -18.55 -17.50
CA ASN A 97 -5.17 -19.68 -17.53
C ASN A 97 -5.21 -20.48 -18.85
N SER A 98 -6.35 -20.48 -19.54
CA SER A 98 -6.52 -21.17 -20.82
C SER A 98 -6.28 -20.25 -22.03
N ALA A 99 -6.12 -18.95 -21.83
CA ALA A 99 -5.87 -18.00 -22.90
C ALA A 99 -4.57 -18.32 -23.67
N ARG A 100 -4.61 -18.05 -24.98
CA ARG A 100 -3.50 -18.23 -25.93
C ARG A 100 -3.05 -16.91 -26.57
N SER A 101 -3.63 -15.80 -26.15
CA SER A 101 -3.25 -14.46 -26.63
C SER A 101 -3.70 -13.37 -25.67
N VAL A 102 -3.06 -12.19 -25.74
CA VAL A 102 -3.49 -10.98 -25.02
C VAL A 102 -4.96 -10.61 -25.33
N LYS A 103 -5.43 -10.89 -26.56
CA LYS A 103 -6.83 -10.67 -26.96
C LYS A 103 -7.81 -11.62 -26.27
N GLU A 104 -7.39 -12.85 -25.97
CA GLU A 104 -8.17 -13.79 -25.16
C GLU A 104 -8.20 -13.38 -23.69
N VAL A 105 -7.06 -12.94 -23.15
CA VAL A 105 -6.99 -12.36 -21.81
C VAL A 105 -7.93 -11.17 -21.68
N ASN A 106 -8.03 -10.30 -22.68
CA ASN A 106 -9.00 -9.19 -22.67
C ASN A 106 -10.45 -9.66 -22.50
N ARG A 107 -10.84 -10.78 -23.13
CA ARG A 107 -12.18 -11.35 -22.98
C ARG A 107 -12.36 -12.00 -21.60
N ALA A 108 -11.34 -12.70 -21.10
CA ALA A 108 -11.35 -13.31 -19.78
C ALA A 108 -11.44 -12.25 -18.66
N ALA A 109 -10.68 -11.15 -18.78
CA ALA A 109 -10.66 -10.04 -17.83
C ALA A 109 -12.03 -9.35 -17.68
N ALA A 110 -12.91 -9.45 -18.67
CA ALA A 110 -14.30 -8.97 -18.58
C ALA A 110 -15.13 -9.71 -17.52
N LYS A 111 -14.75 -10.95 -17.18
CA LYS A 111 -15.46 -11.82 -16.23
C LYS A 111 -14.94 -11.72 -14.78
N LEU A 112 -13.72 -11.21 -14.60
CA LEU A 112 -13.11 -11.07 -13.28
C LEU A 112 -13.88 -10.07 -12.40
N THR A 113 -14.28 -10.53 -11.21
CA THR A 113 -15.04 -9.75 -10.23
C THR A 113 -14.17 -9.14 -9.14
N TRP A 114 -12.95 -9.66 -8.90
CA TRP A 114 -11.93 -9.03 -8.07
C TRP A 114 -11.27 -7.82 -8.75
N ASN A 115 -10.67 -6.92 -7.98
CA ASN A 115 -10.04 -5.70 -8.48
C ASN A 115 -8.50 -5.81 -8.62
N GLU A 116 -7.93 -7.02 -8.60
CA GLU A 116 -6.48 -7.17 -8.73
C GLU A 116 -5.99 -6.88 -10.14
N ASN A 117 -4.87 -6.18 -10.21
CA ASN A 117 -4.31 -5.73 -11.49
C ASN A 117 -3.84 -6.95 -12.30
N LEU A 118 -4.33 -7.07 -13.53
CA LEU A 118 -3.93 -8.13 -14.44
C LEU A 118 -3.00 -7.55 -15.50
N MET A 119 -1.86 -8.20 -15.72
CA MET A 119 -0.99 -7.97 -16.86
C MET A 119 -0.80 -9.27 -17.62
N ALA A 120 -0.68 -9.18 -18.94
CA ALA A 120 -0.35 -10.31 -19.78
C ALA A 120 0.61 -9.90 -20.89
N ALA A 121 1.39 -10.88 -21.34
CA ALA A 121 2.19 -10.80 -22.55
C ALA A 121 1.99 -12.11 -23.34
N ASP A 122 2.16 -12.08 -24.66
CA ASP A 122 2.16 -13.27 -25.49
C ASP A 122 3.43 -13.39 -26.36
N ASP A 123 3.61 -14.57 -26.96
CA ASP A 123 4.74 -14.94 -27.84
C ASP A 123 4.81 -14.15 -29.15
N ARG A 124 3.78 -13.36 -29.46
CA ARG A 124 3.74 -12.41 -30.59
C ARG A 124 4.18 -11.01 -30.20
N GLY A 125 4.60 -10.82 -28.96
CA GLY A 125 5.09 -9.54 -28.44
C GLY A 125 3.98 -8.56 -28.05
N HIS A 126 2.73 -9.00 -27.97
CA HIS A 126 1.66 -8.16 -27.42
C HIS A 126 1.77 -8.08 -25.91
N ILE A 127 1.39 -6.93 -25.34
CA ILE A 127 1.26 -6.76 -23.90
C ILE A 127 -0.05 -6.07 -23.54
N GLY A 128 -0.63 -6.43 -22.41
CA GLY A 128 -1.88 -5.85 -21.94
C GLY A 128 -1.91 -5.62 -20.43
N TYR A 129 -2.63 -4.60 -20.03
CA TYR A 129 -2.97 -4.30 -18.64
C TYR A 129 -4.48 -4.12 -18.52
N TRP A 130 -5.04 -4.67 -17.45
CA TRP A 130 -6.44 -4.50 -17.07
C TRP A 130 -6.53 -4.22 -15.58
N HIS A 131 -7.41 -3.29 -15.23
CA HIS A 131 -7.91 -3.09 -13.89
C HIS A 131 -9.33 -3.71 -13.81
N PRO A 132 -9.45 -5.03 -13.56
CA PRO A 132 -10.73 -5.72 -13.49
C PRO A 132 -11.52 -5.34 -12.25
N GLY A 133 -12.67 -6.00 -12.06
CA GLY A 133 -13.47 -5.88 -10.85
C GLY A 133 -14.88 -5.39 -11.11
N LEU A 134 -15.72 -5.57 -10.09
CA LEU A 134 -17.00 -4.90 -9.94
C LEU A 134 -16.75 -3.53 -9.31
N LEU A 135 -16.53 -2.53 -10.17
CA LEU A 135 -16.14 -1.18 -9.73
C LEU A 135 -17.37 -0.29 -9.71
N GLN A 136 -17.82 0.09 -8.53
CA GLN A 136 -19.05 0.82 -8.28
C GLN A 136 -18.99 2.26 -8.81
N ILE A 137 -20.13 2.72 -9.35
CA ILE A 137 -20.32 4.12 -9.71
C ILE A 137 -20.80 4.84 -8.46
N LYS A 138 -19.88 5.58 -7.83
CA LYS A 138 -20.12 6.31 -6.58
C LYS A 138 -21.30 7.32 -6.69
N PRO A 139 -22.02 7.58 -5.58
CA PRO A 139 -23.07 8.60 -5.52
C PRO A 139 -22.49 9.99 -5.79
N ARG A 140 -23.30 10.91 -6.30
CA ARG A 140 -22.87 12.29 -6.60
C ARG A 140 -23.03 13.17 -5.37
N GLY A 141 -22.08 14.08 -5.15
CA GLY A 141 -22.17 15.08 -4.07
C GLY A 141 -21.76 14.55 -2.69
N PHE A 142 -21.30 13.29 -2.61
CA PHE A 142 -20.75 12.69 -1.39
C PHE A 142 -19.25 12.50 -1.53
N ASP A 143 -18.55 12.61 -0.40
CA ASP A 143 -17.11 12.38 -0.30
C ASP A 143 -16.85 10.88 -0.15
N GLU A 144 -16.30 10.26 -1.18
CA GLU A 144 -15.99 8.81 -1.24
C GLU A 144 -14.90 8.35 -0.25
N ARG A 145 -14.32 9.27 0.53
CA ARG A 145 -13.34 8.96 1.58
C ARG A 145 -13.98 8.73 2.94
N LEU A 146 -15.29 8.95 3.04
CA LEU A 146 -16.06 8.90 4.29
C LEU A 146 -17.22 7.91 4.15
N PRO A 147 -17.73 7.39 5.28
CA PRO A 147 -18.93 6.56 5.24
C PRO A 147 -20.11 7.32 4.62
N TYR A 148 -20.88 6.64 3.78
CA TYR A 148 -22.09 7.19 3.19
C TYR A 148 -23.28 7.12 4.16
N PRO A 149 -24.24 8.06 4.10
CA PRO A 149 -25.51 7.90 4.81
C PRO A 149 -26.25 6.63 4.37
N GLY A 150 -26.67 5.81 5.34
CA GLY A 150 -27.43 4.57 5.14
C GLY A 150 -28.93 4.76 4.89
N THR A 151 -29.41 6.01 4.82
CA THR A 151 -30.84 6.32 4.63
C THR A 151 -31.30 6.26 3.17
N GLY A 152 -30.40 5.95 2.24
CA GLY A 152 -30.69 5.62 0.83
C GLY A 152 -30.53 6.77 -0.18
N GLU A 153 -30.04 7.94 0.26
CA GLU A 153 -29.69 9.08 -0.60
C GLU A 153 -28.31 8.95 -1.26
N ALA A 154 -27.44 8.10 -0.72
CA ALA A 154 -26.06 7.90 -1.16
C ALA A 154 -25.83 6.49 -1.77
N GLU A 155 -26.85 5.98 -2.46
CA GLU A 155 -26.74 4.67 -3.11
C GLU A 155 -25.77 4.65 -4.29
N TRP A 156 -25.05 3.53 -4.44
CA TRP A 156 -24.32 3.23 -5.66
C TRP A 156 -25.24 3.31 -6.89
N ARG A 157 -24.73 3.88 -7.98
CA ARG A 157 -25.49 4.10 -9.21
C ARG A 157 -25.29 2.98 -10.25
N GLY A 158 -24.86 1.81 -9.80
CA GLY A 158 -24.46 0.67 -10.63
C GLY A 158 -22.94 0.46 -10.63
N PHE A 159 -22.44 -0.22 -11.65
CA PHE A 159 -21.03 -0.56 -11.80
C PHE A 159 -20.51 -0.10 -13.17
N LEU A 160 -19.20 0.14 -13.26
CA LEU A 160 -18.54 0.38 -14.53
C LEU A 160 -18.64 -0.86 -15.41
N THR A 161 -19.03 -0.66 -16.67
CA THR A 161 -18.95 -1.71 -17.70
C THR A 161 -17.48 -2.07 -17.98
N PRO A 162 -17.19 -3.28 -18.49
CA PRO A 162 -15.81 -3.67 -18.80
C PRO A 162 -15.03 -2.67 -19.66
N ARG A 163 -15.71 -1.98 -20.59
CA ARG A 163 -15.12 -0.95 -21.46
C ARG A 163 -14.76 0.35 -20.73
N GLN A 164 -15.45 0.68 -19.65
CA GLN A 164 -15.20 1.89 -18.85
C GLN A 164 -14.06 1.70 -17.85
N ARG A 165 -13.70 0.45 -17.53
CA ARG A 165 -12.60 0.16 -16.61
C ARG A 165 -11.24 0.48 -17.25
N PRO A 166 -10.24 0.93 -16.47
CA PRO A 166 -8.90 1.16 -16.99
C PRO A 166 -8.32 -0.11 -17.62
N HIS A 167 -7.93 -0.03 -18.88
CA HIS A 167 -7.22 -1.08 -19.59
C HIS A 167 -6.40 -0.49 -20.73
N VAL A 168 -5.38 -1.21 -21.16
CA VAL A 168 -4.62 -0.89 -22.38
C VAL A 168 -4.01 -2.16 -22.95
N MET A 169 -4.05 -2.30 -24.27
CA MET A 169 -3.29 -3.30 -25.02
C MET A 169 -2.31 -2.55 -25.93
N ASP A 170 -1.09 -3.06 -26.04
CA ASP A 170 0.00 -2.51 -26.85
C ASP A 170 0.19 -0.99 -26.65
N PRO A 171 0.45 -0.53 -25.41
CA PRO A 171 0.60 0.89 -25.12
C PRO A 171 1.77 1.47 -25.93
N LYS A 172 1.59 2.67 -26.49
CA LYS A 172 2.63 3.38 -27.28
C LYS A 172 4.00 3.50 -26.60
N GLN A 173 4.05 3.49 -25.27
CA GLN A 173 5.31 3.55 -24.52
C GLN A 173 6.13 2.25 -24.57
N GLY A 174 5.54 1.13 -25.00
CA GLY A 174 6.22 -0.15 -25.20
C GLY A 174 6.53 -0.94 -23.92
N PHE A 175 5.97 -0.55 -22.78
CA PHE A 175 6.11 -1.28 -21.52
C PHE A 175 4.93 -1.03 -20.56
N LEU A 176 4.76 -1.95 -19.62
CA LEU A 176 3.83 -1.86 -18.51
C LEU A 176 4.61 -1.94 -17.19
N PHE A 177 4.08 -1.32 -16.14
CA PHE A 177 4.61 -1.44 -14.79
C PHE A 177 3.51 -1.15 -13.79
N ASN A 178 3.52 -1.86 -12.68
CA ASN A 178 2.64 -1.59 -11.57
C ASN A 178 3.35 -1.98 -10.27
N TRP A 179 3.13 -1.19 -9.23
CA TRP A 179 3.41 -1.57 -7.85
C TRP A 179 2.32 -0.98 -6.97
N ASN A 180 1.08 -1.39 -7.23
CA ASN A 180 -0.13 -0.88 -6.57
C ASN A 180 -0.45 0.61 -6.83
N ASN A 181 0.25 1.26 -7.76
CA ASN A 181 -0.07 2.63 -8.18
C ASN A 181 -1.42 2.72 -8.90
N MET A 182 -1.93 3.96 -8.98
CA MET A 182 -3.16 4.31 -9.71
C MET A 182 -3.19 3.70 -11.12
N PRO A 183 -4.33 3.12 -11.54
CA PRO A 183 -4.47 2.46 -12.83
C PRO A 183 -4.53 3.44 -14.02
N SER A 184 -5.06 4.65 -13.80
CA SER A 184 -5.16 5.69 -14.83
C SER A 184 -5.14 7.10 -14.24
N VAL A 185 -4.95 8.10 -15.12
CA VAL A 185 -5.15 9.51 -14.76
C VAL A 185 -6.63 9.74 -14.42
N GLY A 186 -6.91 10.51 -13.38
CA GLY A 186 -8.27 10.82 -12.92
C GLY A 186 -8.94 9.69 -12.12
N TRP A 187 -8.25 8.57 -11.89
CA TRP A 187 -8.72 7.54 -11.00
C TRP A 187 -8.56 7.97 -9.53
N THR A 188 -9.33 7.35 -8.64
CA THR A 188 -9.33 7.59 -7.20
C THR A 188 -9.25 6.28 -6.44
N GLN A 189 -8.76 6.33 -5.20
CA GLN A 189 -8.72 5.20 -4.28
C GLN A 189 -9.77 5.33 -3.17
N GLY A 190 -10.62 6.35 -3.20
CA GLY A 190 -11.68 6.53 -2.21
C GLY A 190 -11.15 6.50 -0.77
N ASP A 191 -11.73 5.64 0.05
CA ASP A 191 -11.38 5.43 1.45
C ASP A 191 -10.24 4.43 1.70
N ALA A 192 -9.51 4.00 0.64
CA ALA A 192 -8.47 2.98 0.72
C ALA A 192 -7.49 3.18 1.89
N PRO A 193 -6.92 2.07 2.43
CA PRO A 193 -6.19 2.08 3.69
C PRO A 193 -5.16 3.18 3.78
N ALA A 194 -5.10 3.84 4.95
CA ALA A 194 -4.20 4.96 5.19
C ALA A 194 -2.73 4.65 4.84
N ARG A 195 -2.31 3.38 4.97
CA ARG A 195 -0.94 2.90 4.78
C ARG A 195 -0.40 2.98 3.35
N GLU A 196 -1.28 3.16 2.34
CA GLU A 196 -0.90 3.16 0.92
C GLU A 196 -1.24 4.47 0.19
N ARG A 197 -1.46 5.56 0.94
CA ARG A 197 -1.96 6.84 0.40
C ARG A 197 -0.93 7.67 -0.39
N LEU A 198 0.34 7.26 -0.47
CA LEU A 198 1.33 8.04 -1.19
C LEU A 198 1.13 7.94 -2.71
N LEU A 199 0.53 8.95 -3.33
CA LEU A 199 0.28 8.95 -4.77
C LEU A 199 1.24 9.86 -5.56
N GLY A 200 1.17 9.75 -6.89
CA GLY A 200 1.85 10.67 -7.81
C GLY A 200 3.35 10.39 -8.01
N ARG A 201 4.15 11.44 -8.21
CA ARG A 201 5.54 11.32 -8.69
C ARG A 201 6.52 10.65 -7.72
N TYR A 202 6.15 10.53 -6.44
CA TYR A 202 6.97 9.95 -5.39
C TYR A 202 6.45 8.60 -4.89
N HIS A 203 5.34 8.10 -5.45
CA HIS A 203 4.91 6.73 -5.22
C HIS A 203 5.99 5.74 -5.70
N ARG A 204 6.21 4.63 -4.98
CA ARG A 204 7.27 3.63 -5.23
C ARG A 204 7.37 3.13 -6.68
N ALA A 205 6.24 2.91 -7.36
CA ALA A 205 6.20 2.57 -8.78
C ALA A 205 6.93 3.54 -9.73
N ALA A 206 7.13 4.80 -9.33
CA ALA A 206 7.93 5.74 -10.11
C ALA A 206 9.40 5.31 -10.23
N LEU A 207 9.94 4.56 -9.25
CA LEU A 207 11.27 3.98 -9.32
C LEU A 207 11.32 2.87 -10.38
N ILE A 208 10.34 1.95 -10.40
CA ILE A 208 10.23 0.92 -11.44
C ILE A 208 10.20 1.58 -12.82
N ARG A 209 9.35 2.59 -13.02
CA ARG A 209 9.28 3.33 -14.29
C ARG A 209 10.63 3.93 -14.69
N LEU A 210 11.36 4.52 -13.75
CA LEU A 210 12.68 5.09 -14.00
C LEU A 210 13.68 4.01 -14.43
N ARG A 211 13.66 2.84 -13.78
CA ARG A 211 14.56 1.72 -14.05
C ARG A 211 14.23 1.03 -15.37
N LEU A 212 12.95 0.79 -15.67
CA LEU A 212 12.48 0.27 -16.96
C LEU A 212 12.92 1.15 -18.14
N ARG A 213 12.70 2.47 -18.06
CA ARG A 213 13.16 3.40 -19.11
C ARG A 213 14.67 3.38 -19.33
N LYS A 214 15.47 3.07 -18.29
CA LYS A 214 16.91 2.89 -18.43
C LYS A 214 17.24 1.53 -19.05
N ALA A 215 16.57 0.47 -18.63
CA ALA A 215 16.76 -0.88 -19.16
C ALA A 215 16.41 -0.95 -20.66
N ILE A 216 15.27 -0.39 -21.07
CA ILE A 216 14.82 -0.37 -22.48
C ILE A 216 15.80 0.42 -23.35
N ARG A 217 16.24 1.61 -22.92
CA ARG A 217 17.27 2.38 -23.64
C ARG A 217 18.61 1.66 -23.76
N ALA A 218 18.88 0.71 -22.86
CA ALA A 218 20.07 -0.13 -22.88
C ALA A 218 19.86 -1.47 -23.61
N GLY A 219 18.74 -1.65 -24.33
CA GLY A 219 18.44 -2.84 -25.13
C GLY A 219 17.55 -3.90 -24.46
N GLY A 220 17.01 -3.64 -23.26
CA GLY A 220 16.09 -4.58 -22.59
C GLY A 220 16.72 -5.92 -22.19
N GLY A 221 15.94 -7.00 -22.18
CA GLY A 221 16.39 -8.37 -21.94
C GLY A 221 16.28 -8.86 -20.50
N PHE A 222 16.26 -10.18 -20.34
CA PHE A 222 16.04 -10.90 -19.08
C PHE A 222 16.85 -10.35 -17.89
N ALA A 223 18.18 -10.28 -18.04
CA ALA A 223 19.07 -9.86 -16.96
C ALA A 223 18.81 -8.41 -16.50
N ARG A 224 18.43 -7.52 -17.43
CA ARG A 224 18.09 -6.13 -17.07
C ARG A 224 16.75 -6.07 -16.34
N THR A 225 15.77 -6.88 -16.75
CA THR A 225 14.47 -7.00 -16.08
C THR A 225 14.64 -7.53 -14.66
N ALA A 226 15.37 -8.63 -14.47
CA ALA A 226 15.72 -9.15 -13.15
C ALA A 226 16.46 -8.11 -12.28
N GLY A 227 17.35 -7.32 -12.90
CA GLY A 227 18.07 -6.24 -12.21
C GLY A 227 17.20 -5.04 -11.81
N ILE A 228 15.97 -4.90 -12.32
CA ILE A 228 15.02 -3.88 -11.86
C ILE A 228 14.46 -4.28 -10.51
N ASP A 229 13.99 -5.52 -10.40
CA ASP A 229 13.39 -6.11 -9.22
C ASP A 229 14.37 -6.12 -8.03
N ALA A 230 15.57 -6.66 -8.24
CA ALA A 230 16.65 -6.62 -7.25
C ALA A 230 17.02 -5.19 -6.82
N TYR A 231 16.93 -4.21 -7.73
CA TYR A 231 17.22 -2.82 -7.41
C TYR A 231 16.10 -2.20 -6.57
N THR A 232 14.84 -2.38 -6.94
CA THR A 232 13.69 -1.82 -6.23
C THR A 232 13.57 -2.42 -4.84
N GLY A 233 13.77 -3.73 -4.67
CA GLY A 233 13.69 -4.36 -3.35
C GLY A 233 14.86 -4.09 -2.40
N THR A 234 15.86 -3.30 -2.82
CA THR A 234 17.03 -2.98 -2.00
C THR A 234 17.27 -1.49 -1.80
N HIS A 235 16.48 -0.61 -2.43
CA HIS A 235 16.73 0.83 -2.43
C HIS A 235 15.53 1.63 -1.93
N ALA A 236 15.76 2.56 -0.99
CA ALA A 236 14.75 3.49 -0.52
C ALA A 236 14.29 4.41 -1.67
N GLU A 237 13.06 4.19 -2.13
CA GLU A 237 12.51 4.67 -3.38
C GLU A 237 12.43 6.19 -3.39
N GLN A 238 11.81 6.76 -2.35
CA GLN A 238 11.63 8.20 -2.26
C GLN A 238 12.96 8.91 -2.10
N ARG A 239 13.96 8.32 -1.42
CA ARG A 239 15.30 8.92 -1.39
C ARG A 239 15.92 8.99 -2.79
N VAL A 240 15.81 7.92 -3.59
CA VAL A 240 16.28 7.92 -4.98
C VAL A 240 15.53 8.96 -5.81
N LEU A 241 14.19 8.92 -5.78
CA LEU A 241 13.31 9.81 -6.55
C LEU A 241 13.45 11.29 -6.15
N MET A 242 13.75 11.58 -4.89
CA MET A 242 13.91 12.94 -4.36
C MET A 242 15.35 13.46 -4.39
N THR A 243 16.31 12.75 -5.00
CA THR A 243 17.72 13.21 -5.07
C THR A 243 17.83 14.67 -5.53
N GLY A 244 17.08 15.07 -6.56
CA GLY A 244 17.06 16.46 -7.03
C GLY A 244 16.47 17.45 -6.03
N LEU A 245 15.43 17.06 -5.30
CA LEU A 245 14.83 17.87 -4.24
C LEU A 245 15.80 18.08 -3.07
N ILE A 246 16.44 17.01 -2.59
CA ILE A 246 17.42 17.09 -1.50
C ILE A 246 18.63 17.94 -1.90
N ARG A 247 19.12 17.83 -3.14
CA ARG A 247 20.16 18.74 -3.66
C ARG A 247 19.75 20.20 -3.59
N ARG A 248 18.50 20.54 -3.97
CA ARG A 248 17.99 21.92 -3.89
C ARG A 248 17.86 22.40 -2.44
N ILE A 249 17.38 21.55 -1.53
CA ILE A 249 17.29 21.87 -0.10
C ILE A 249 18.70 22.13 0.45
N GLY A 250 19.69 21.32 0.08
CA GLY A 250 21.07 21.44 0.55
C GLY A 250 21.86 22.66 0.05
N ARG A 251 21.42 23.34 -1.01
CA ARG A 251 22.07 24.59 -1.46
C ARG A 251 22.05 25.61 -0.34
N GLY A 252 23.18 26.21 0.02
CA GLY A 252 23.26 27.22 1.10
C GLY A 252 23.04 26.70 2.52
N ALA A 253 22.79 25.39 2.71
CA ALA A 253 22.80 24.80 4.05
C ALA A 253 24.23 24.82 4.61
N SER A 254 24.37 25.12 5.89
CA SER A 254 25.65 25.11 6.63
C SER A 254 25.54 24.31 7.93
N GLY A 255 26.67 24.11 8.62
CA GLY A 255 26.72 23.44 9.92
C GLY A 255 26.03 22.07 9.93
N HIS A 256 25.26 21.80 10.99
CA HIS A 256 24.58 20.53 11.20
C HIS A 256 23.56 20.18 10.10
N ALA A 257 22.87 21.17 9.53
CA ALA A 257 21.96 20.95 8.41
C ALA A 257 22.71 20.42 7.18
N ALA A 258 23.84 21.04 6.84
CA ALA A 258 24.68 20.59 5.73
C ALA A 258 25.22 19.17 5.96
N THR A 259 25.61 18.85 7.20
CA THR A 259 26.12 17.52 7.55
C THR A 259 25.09 16.43 7.25
N VAL A 260 23.85 16.58 7.73
CA VAL A 260 22.79 15.57 7.50
C VAL A 260 22.45 15.45 6.01
N LEU A 261 22.23 16.57 5.33
CA LEU A 261 21.85 16.56 3.91
C LEU A 261 22.96 16.00 3.01
N LYS A 262 24.24 16.27 3.31
CA LYS A 262 25.37 15.68 2.59
C LYS A 262 25.50 14.17 2.85
N THR A 263 25.24 13.71 4.07
CA THR A 263 25.21 12.27 4.38
C THR A 263 24.14 11.55 3.55
N ILE A 264 22.92 12.10 3.49
CA ILE A 264 21.83 11.56 2.66
C ILE A 264 22.21 11.53 1.17
N LEU A 265 22.87 12.57 0.66
CA LEU A 265 23.24 12.67 -0.75
C LEU A 265 24.42 11.78 -1.16
N ARG A 266 25.27 11.37 -0.22
CA ARG A 266 26.38 10.44 -0.44
C ARG A 266 25.93 8.98 -0.51
N TRP A 267 24.93 8.63 0.29
CA TRP A 267 24.28 7.33 0.22
C TRP A 267 23.57 7.17 -1.11
N ASP A 268 23.68 6.00 -1.76
CA ASP A 268 23.07 5.68 -3.06
C ASP A 268 21.62 5.18 -2.96
N GLY A 269 21.08 5.06 -1.75
CA GLY A 269 19.73 4.59 -1.47
C GLY A 269 19.64 3.13 -1.07
N SER A 270 20.72 2.35 -1.20
CA SER A 270 20.70 0.94 -0.82
C SER A 270 20.60 0.76 0.70
N PHE A 271 19.53 0.14 1.18
CA PHE A 271 19.40 -0.31 2.57
C PHE A 271 19.86 -1.77 2.78
N ALA A 272 20.29 -2.46 1.71
CA ALA A 272 20.72 -3.86 1.77
C ALA A 272 22.25 -4.05 1.89
N ARG A 273 23.05 -3.14 1.33
CA ARG A 273 24.52 -3.23 1.34
C ARG A 273 25.09 -2.96 2.74
N THR A 274 25.91 -3.89 3.24
CA THR A 274 26.55 -3.80 4.55
C THR A 274 28.07 -3.64 4.45
N ASN A 275 28.68 -3.13 5.53
CA ASN A 275 30.13 -3.25 5.72
C ASN A 275 30.48 -4.59 6.40
N ARG A 276 31.77 -4.79 6.71
CA ARG A 276 32.27 -5.98 7.43
C ARG A 276 31.64 -6.24 8.81
N HIS A 277 30.95 -5.25 9.38
CA HIS A 277 30.26 -5.35 10.67
C HIS A 277 28.74 -5.59 10.52
N GLY A 278 28.25 -5.89 9.32
CA GLY A 278 26.82 -6.16 9.08
C GLY A 278 25.93 -4.90 9.17
N THR A 279 26.52 -3.70 9.14
CA THR A 279 25.77 -2.44 9.27
C THR A 279 25.57 -1.74 7.92
N VAL A 280 24.45 -1.06 7.76
CA VAL A 280 24.08 -0.32 6.54
C VAL A 280 24.68 1.08 6.50
N ASP A 281 24.59 1.74 5.34
CA ASP A 281 25.14 3.08 5.13
C ASP A 281 24.52 4.13 6.07
N PRO A 282 25.29 5.11 6.59
CA PRO A 282 24.77 6.19 7.42
C PRO A 282 23.61 7.00 6.82
N GLY A 283 23.49 7.02 5.49
CA GLY A 283 22.38 7.68 4.83
C GLY A 283 21.02 7.07 5.15
N VAL A 284 20.95 5.79 5.52
CA VAL A 284 19.69 5.13 5.91
C VAL A 284 19.09 5.83 7.14
N ALA A 285 19.84 5.86 8.24
CA ALA A 285 19.41 6.50 9.47
C ALA A 285 19.23 8.02 9.27
N ALA A 286 20.12 8.66 8.50
CA ALA A 286 20.03 10.09 8.24
C ALA A 286 18.77 10.47 7.46
N TRP A 287 18.38 9.68 6.45
CA TRP A 287 17.17 9.88 5.66
C TRP A 287 15.93 9.79 6.53
N GLN A 288 15.73 8.65 7.22
CA GLN A 288 14.54 8.43 8.05
C GLN A 288 14.41 9.46 9.17
N THR A 289 15.52 9.82 9.81
CA THR A 289 15.50 10.82 10.89
C THR A 289 15.16 12.22 10.34
N PHE A 290 15.71 12.58 9.18
CA PHE A 290 15.43 13.87 8.53
C PHE A 290 13.97 13.98 8.07
N THR A 291 13.44 12.96 7.39
CA THR A 291 12.05 12.98 6.91
C THR A 291 11.06 13.01 8.05
N ASN A 292 11.29 12.25 9.13
CA ASN A 292 10.48 12.30 10.34
C ASN A 292 10.54 13.68 11.01
N ALA A 293 11.73 14.28 11.13
CA ALA A 293 11.85 15.63 11.69
C ALA A 293 11.13 16.69 10.83
N ALA A 294 11.12 16.53 9.50
CA ALA A 294 10.36 17.39 8.60
C ALA A 294 8.85 17.19 8.79
N PHE A 295 8.40 15.93 8.86
CA PHE A 295 7.01 15.57 9.15
C PHE A 295 6.51 16.21 10.44
N ARG A 296 7.20 15.96 11.58
CA ARG A 296 6.81 16.53 12.88
C ARG A 296 6.75 18.05 12.86
N ARG A 297 7.65 18.69 12.12
CA ARG A 297 7.63 20.15 11.96
C ARG A 297 6.42 20.66 11.17
N ALA A 298 5.97 19.92 10.17
CA ALA A 298 4.83 20.31 9.35
C ALA A 298 3.49 19.98 10.02
N LEU A 299 3.41 18.81 10.66
CA LEU A 299 2.15 18.17 11.01
C LEU A 299 2.08 17.68 12.46
N GLY A 300 3.16 17.75 13.24
CA GLY A 300 3.21 17.22 14.61
C GLY A 300 2.27 17.91 15.60
N ARG A 301 1.80 19.14 15.30
CA ARG A 301 0.77 19.82 16.11
C ARG A 301 -0.60 19.12 16.10
N PHE A 302 -0.80 18.16 15.20
CA PHE A 302 -2.02 17.39 15.05
C PHE A 302 -1.92 15.96 15.64
N GLU A 303 -0.81 15.64 16.32
CA GLU A 303 -0.69 14.38 17.06
C GLU A 303 -1.70 14.32 18.23
N PRO A 304 -2.27 13.14 18.54
CA PRO A 304 -2.02 11.84 17.89
C PRO A 304 -2.84 11.59 16.62
N GLY A 305 -3.85 12.41 16.31
CA GLY A 305 -4.80 12.15 15.20
C GLY A 305 -4.18 12.14 13.79
N VAL A 306 -3.00 12.74 13.64
CA VAL A 306 -2.31 12.87 12.35
C VAL A 306 -1.84 11.54 11.76
N ASP A 307 -1.59 10.52 12.59
CA ASP A 307 -1.12 9.21 12.13
C ASP A 307 -2.19 8.50 11.28
N LEU A 308 -3.47 8.73 11.60
CA LEU A 308 -4.62 8.23 10.82
C LEU A 308 -4.71 8.86 9.42
N LEU A 309 -4.21 10.10 9.28
CA LEU A 309 -4.31 10.87 8.05
C LEU A 309 -3.09 10.67 7.13
N THR A 310 -1.91 10.48 7.73
CA THR A 310 -0.63 10.64 7.03
C THR A 310 0.07 9.35 6.65
N ALA A 311 -0.58 8.21 6.89
CA ALA A 311 -0.04 6.86 6.75
C ALA A 311 1.05 6.55 7.79
N SER A 312 0.99 5.35 8.36
CA SER A 312 2.13 4.75 9.05
C SER A 312 2.88 3.82 8.09
N ARG A 313 4.18 3.66 8.31
CA ARG A 313 4.95 2.60 7.63
C ARG A 313 4.37 1.25 8.03
N ASN A 314 4.21 0.34 7.06
CA ASN A 314 3.95 -1.08 7.34
C ASN A 314 5.29 -1.83 7.37
N ASP A 315 5.26 -3.08 7.85
CA ASP A 315 6.44 -3.93 7.91
C ASP A 315 6.88 -4.45 6.52
N GLU A 316 6.08 -4.22 5.49
CA GLU A 316 6.34 -4.62 4.10
C GLU A 316 7.15 -3.54 3.34
N HIS A 317 6.97 -2.26 3.66
CA HIS A 317 7.58 -1.09 3.01
C HIS A 317 8.34 -0.21 4.01
N VAL A 318 9.24 -0.84 4.79
CA VAL A 318 9.93 -0.21 5.94
C VAL A 318 10.71 1.07 5.58
N PHE A 319 11.20 1.17 4.35
CA PHE A 319 11.98 2.31 3.87
C PHE A 319 11.19 3.30 3.03
N GLU A 320 9.91 3.04 2.79
CA GLU A 320 9.02 3.99 2.12
C GLU A 320 8.80 5.24 3.00
N SER A 321 8.75 6.39 2.34
CA SER A 321 8.33 7.63 2.99
C SER A 321 6.81 7.70 3.10
N THR A 322 6.30 8.16 4.24
CA THR A 322 4.85 8.33 4.43
C THR A 322 4.33 9.53 3.63
N TRP A 323 3.01 9.61 3.43
CA TRP A 323 2.39 10.77 2.79
C TRP A 323 2.70 12.07 3.55
N GLY A 324 2.71 12.03 4.89
CA GLY A 324 3.05 13.17 5.73
C GLY A 324 4.50 13.66 5.56
N GLU A 325 5.45 12.73 5.44
CA GLU A 325 6.85 13.06 5.16
C GLU A 325 7.02 13.68 3.77
N VAL A 326 6.40 13.09 2.75
CA VAL A 326 6.43 13.61 1.39
C VAL A 326 5.74 14.98 1.30
N TYR A 327 4.63 15.19 2.03
CA TYR A 327 3.98 16.48 2.16
C TYR A 327 4.94 17.52 2.76
N ALA A 328 5.59 17.20 3.89
CA ALA A 328 6.51 18.11 4.56
C ALA A 328 7.69 18.52 3.67
N LEU A 329 8.31 17.57 2.97
CA LEU A 329 9.44 17.85 2.06
C LEU A 329 9.06 18.74 0.86
N GLN A 330 7.79 18.72 0.45
CA GLN A 330 7.31 19.52 -0.68
C GLN A 330 6.83 20.91 -0.28
N HIS A 331 6.28 21.07 0.92
CA HIS A 331 5.56 22.29 1.30
C HIS A 331 6.27 23.14 2.35
N LEU A 332 7.19 22.56 3.15
CA LEU A 332 7.94 23.36 4.09
C LEU A 332 8.94 24.28 3.35
N PRO A 333 9.10 25.54 3.80
CA PRO A 333 10.15 26.40 3.27
C PRO A 333 11.53 25.82 3.60
N ARG A 334 12.53 26.14 2.78
CA ARG A 334 13.91 25.62 2.94
C ARG A 334 14.48 25.85 4.33
N THR A 335 14.21 27.02 4.94
CA THR A 335 14.65 27.34 6.30
C THR A 335 14.04 26.42 7.36
N ALA A 336 12.78 26.00 7.19
CA ALA A 336 12.15 25.01 8.06
C ALA A 336 12.74 23.61 7.87
N LEU A 337 13.06 23.24 6.62
CA LEU A 337 13.73 21.97 6.32
C LEU A 337 15.17 21.93 6.87
N TRP A 338 15.89 23.06 6.89
CA TRP A 338 17.19 23.14 7.56
C TRP A 338 17.06 22.97 9.08
N LYS A 339 16.04 23.58 9.70
CA LYS A 339 15.74 23.34 11.12
C LYS A 339 15.42 21.86 11.40
N ALA A 340 14.67 21.20 10.51
CA ALA A 340 14.44 19.77 10.59
C ALA A 340 15.75 18.95 10.48
N ALA A 341 16.65 19.30 9.55
CA ALA A 341 17.96 18.67 9.42
C ALA A 341 18.84 18.89 10.67
N ILE A 342 18.78 20.06 11.31
CA ILE A 342 19.48 20.33 12.58
C ILE A 342 18.90 19.46 13.71
N SER A 343 17.58 19.35 13.81
CA SER A 343 16.94 18.46 14.78
C SER A 343 17.35 17.00 14.55
N ALA A 344 17.35 16.55 13.29
CA ALA A 344 17.80 15.22 12.92
C ALA A 344 19.26 14.96 13.29
N PHE A 345 20.14 15.95 13.14
CA PHE A 345 21.53 15.84 13.61
C PHE A 345 21.59 15.58 15.12
N GLY A 346 20.80 16.32 15.91
CA GLY A 346 20.71 16.13 17.36
C GLY A 346 20.27 14.72 17.72
N THR A 347 19.20 14.22 17.07
CA THR A 347 18.69 12.86 17.25
C THR A 347 19.72 11.80 16.87
N LEU A 348 20.40 11.95 15.72
CA LEU A 348 21.44 11.01 15.27
C LEU A 348 22.63 10.99 16.24
N ARG A 349 23.07 12.16 16.70
CA ARG A 349 24.15 12.28 17.68
C ARG A 349 23.82 11.54 18.97
N THR A 350 22.61 11.73 19.49
CA THR A 350 22.16 11.03 20.70
C THR A 350 22.03 9.52 20.47
N ARG A 351 21.38 9.11 19.37
CA ARG A 351 21.13 7.69 19.05
C ARG A 351 22.41 6.89 18.89
N PHE A 352 23.44 7.46 18.27
CA PHE A 352 24.70 6.75 17.95
C PHE A 352 25.88 7.19 18.84
N GLY A 353 25.64 8.03 19.85
CA GLY A 353 26.69 8.57 20.74
C GLY A 353 27.80 9.35 20.03
N SER A 354 27.57 9.83 18.80
CA SER A 354 28.63 10.42 17.96
C SER A 354 28.10 11.49 17.02
N ALA A 355 28.83 12.60 16.94
CA ALA A 355 28.59 13.67 15.97
C ALA A 355 29.11 13.36 14.55
N LYS A 356 29.90 12.28 14.40
CA LYS A 356 30.53 11.91 13.13
C LYS A 356 29.58 11.05 12.28
N PRO A 357 29.20 11.45 11.06
CA PRO A 357 28.27 10.68 10.24
C PRO A 357 28.68 9.24 9.96
N ALA A 358 29.99 8.96 9.88
CA ALA A 358 30.49 7.60 9.66
C ALA A 358 30.06 6.60 10.76
N ALA A 359 29.68 7.08 11.94
CA ALA A 359 29.21 6.26 13.05
C ALA A 359 27.69 6.04 13.07
N TRP A 360 26.91 6.72 12.23
CA TRP A 360 25.43 6.62 12.22
C TRP A 360 24.94 5.38 11.47
N ARG A 361 25.54 4.23 11.76
CA ARG A 361 25.29 2.97 11.06
C ARG A 361 24.47 2.04 11.95
N GLU A 362 23.41 1.48 11.40
CA GLU A 362 22.54 0.52 12.07
C GLU A 362 22.71 -0.88 11.46
N PRO A 363 22.42 -1.96 12.22
CA PRO A 363 22.40 -3.32 11.65
C PRO A 363 21.44 -3.40 10.46
N ARG A 364 21.74 -4.27 9.50
CA ARG A 364 20.80 -4.56 8.42
C ARG A 364 19.48 -5.07 9.00
N ARG A 365 18.37 -4.49 8.53
CA ARG A 365 17.02 -4.94 8.91
C ARG A 365 16.84 -6.40 8.50
N MET A 366 16.32 -7.20 9.42
CA MET A 366 15.91 -8.59 9.17
C MET A 366 14.39 -8.66 9.09
N TYR A 367 13.90 -9.66 8.36
CA TYR A 367 12.50 -10.09 8.35
C TYR A 367 12.42 -11.39 9.13
N HIS A 368 11.43 -11.47 10.01
CA HIS A 368 11.18 -12.61 10.89
C HIS A 368 9.90 -13.29 10.40
N PRO A 369 9.98 -14.37 9.61
CA PRO A 369 8.80 -15.04 9.09
C PRO A 369 7.97 -15.58 10.25
N SER A 370 6.65 -15.35 10.23
CA SER A 370 5.76 -15.99 11.20
C SER A 370 5.77 -17.50 10.99
N SER A 371 5.96 -18.27 12.07
CA SER A 371 5.91 -19.74 12.01
C SER A 371 4.48 -20.19 11.73
N GLN A 372 4.26 -20.86 10.59
CA GLN A 372 3.01 -21.60 10.34
C GLN A 372 3.19 -23.05 10.79
N GLY A 373 3.05 -23.31 12.09
CA GLY A 373 3.24 -24.62 12.70
C GLY A 373 4.57 -24.78 13.43
N ALA A 374 5.06 -26.01 13.58
CA ALA A 374 6.26 -26.34 14.37
C ALA A 374 7.60 -25.97 13.70
N ALA A 375 7.56 -25.54 12.43
CA ALA A 375 8.75 -25.11 11.71
C ALA A 375 8.94 -23.60 11.88
N SER A 376 10.11 -23.20 12.40
CA SER A 376 10.59 -21.82 12.33
C SER A 376 11.48 -21.68 11.09
N MET A 377 11.26 -20.61 10.33
CA MET A 377 12.22 -20.19 9.31
C MET A 377 13.26 -19.28 9.97
N PRO A 378 14.54 -19.38 9.60
CA PRO A 378 15.54 -18.45 10.10
C PRO A 378 15.21 -17.04 9.60
N ASP A 379 15.68 -16.04 10.35
CA ASP A 379 15.62 -14.64 9.93
C ASP A 379 16.27 -14.47 8.56
N ILE A 380 15.57 -13.79 7.68
CA ILE A 380 16.10 -13.46 6.35
C ILE A 380 16.36 -11.97 6.25
N PRO A 381 17.40 -11.52 5.52
CA PRO A 381 17.62 -10.09 5.33
C PRO A 381 16.40 -9.45 4.66
N PHE A 382 15.94 -8.32 5.20
CA PHE A 382 14.80 -7.61 4.65
C PHE A 382 15.07 -7.15 3.20
N LEU A 383 14.07 -7.33 2.35
CA LEU A 383 13.98 -6.88 0.98
C LEU A 383 12.54 -6.42 0.74
N ASP A 384 12.36 -5.26 0.12
CA ASP A 384 11.04 -4.73 -0.24
C ASP A 384 10.59 -5.33 -1.59
N ARG A 385 10.22 -6.61 -1.55
CA ARG A 385 10.01 -7.41 -2.75
C ARG A 385 8.77 -8.30 -2.66
N GLY A 386 8.38 -8.86 -3.80
CA GLY A 386 7.35 -9.89 -3.84
C GLY A 386 7.74 -11.13 -3.01
N THR A 387 6.75 -11.80 -2.43
CA THR A 387 6.93 -13.11 -1.78
C THR A 387 7.49 -14.15 -2.76
N TYR A 388 7.17 -14.01 -4.04
CA TYR A 388 7.67 -14.79 -5.16
C TYR A 388 7.96 -13.86 -6.34
N GLU A 389 9.01 -14.18 -7.10
CA GLU A 389 9.48 -13.39 -8.24
C GLU A 389 9.62 -14.33 -9.45
N GLN A 390 9.10 -13.91 -10.60
CA GLN A 390 9.24 -14.63 -11.86
C GLN A 390 9.69 -13.66 -12.94
N VAL A 391 10.72 -14.06 -13.69
CA VAL A 391 11.16 -13.37 -14.89
C VAL A 391 10.95 -14.34 -16.04
N ILE A 392 10.12 -13.94 -17.01
CA ILE A 392 9.79 -14.74 -18.19
C ILE A 392 10.23 -13.96 -19.42
N GLU A 393 10.96 -14.64 -20.30
CA GLU A 393 11.19 -14.18 -21.66
C GLU A 393 10.39 -15.10 -22.58
N LEU A 394 9.43 -14.52 -23.29
CA LEU A 394 8.62 -15.26 -24.26
C LEU A 394 9.38 -15.25 -25.58
N GLY A 395 9.76 -16.43 -26.05
CA GLY A 395 10.34 -16.62 -27.38
C GLY A 395 9.25 -16.73 -28.45
N PRO A 396 9.61 -16.61 -29.74
CA PRO A 396 8.78 -17.12 -30.84
C PRO A 396 8.60 -18.64 -30.78
#